data_AF-A0A9E3RZY5-F1
#
_entry.id   AF-A0A9E3RZY5-F1
#
_cell.length_a   1.000
_cell.length_b   1.000
_cell.length_c   1.000
_cell.angle_alpha   90.00
_cell.angle_beta   90.00
_cell.angle_gamma   90.00
#
_symmetry.space_group_name_H-M   'P 1'
#
loop_
_entity.id
_entity.type
_entity.pdbx_description
1 polymer ?
#
loop_
_entity_poly.entity_id
_entity_poly.type
_entity_poly.pdbx_seq_one_letter_code
_entity_poly.pdbx_strand_id
1 'polypeptide(L)' 'MSTKEEYVRKMHSKLDIWNAEIDKLSARADQVSADTRAEYHKHIDELHAKKAAAQKRLEELRQTGEGAWEDLKAGMEMA' A
#
# COMPACT_ATOMS: atom_id res chain seq x y z
N MET A 1 3.99 -22.14 6.94
CA MET A 1 3.54 -20.94 6.21
C MET A 1 4.18 -21.00 4.85
N SER A 2 3.42 -20.79 3.78
CA SER A 2 4.03 -20.68 2.46
C SER A 2 4.75 -19.34 2.32
N THR A 3 5.73 -19.26 1.42
CA THR A 3 6.41 -18.01 1.03
C THR A 3 5.41 -16.93 0.62
N LYS A 4 4.28 -17.34 0.04
CA LYS A 4 3.15 -16.49 -0.30
C LYS A 4 2.51 -15.86 0.94
N GLU A 5 2.15 -16.66 1.93
CA GLU A 5 1.52 -16.17 3.16
C GLU A 5 2.41 -15.18 3.92
N GLU A 6 3.72 -15.45 3.97
CA GLU A 6 4.70 -14.55 4.58
C GLU A 6 4.82 -13.23 3.81
N TYR A 7 4.88 -13.30 2.49
CA TYR A 7 4.89 -12.11 1.64
C TYR A 7 3.61 -11.28 1.82
N VAL A 8 2.45 -11.95 1.81
CA VAL A 8 1.16 -11.29 1.99
C VAL A 8 1.09 -10.59 3.34
N ARG A 9 1.52 -11.27 4.42
CA ARG A 9 1.58 -10.70 5.77
C ARG A 9 2.52 -9.50 5.83
N LYS A 10 3.72 -9.61 5.26
CA LYS A 10 4.71 -8.52 5.23
C LYS A 10 4.16 -7.30 4.49
N MET A 11 3.47 -7.51 3.39
CA MET A 11 2.87 -6.42 2.62
C MET A 11 1.70 -5.78 3.35
N HIS A 12 0.87 -6.57 4.03
CA HIS A 12 -0.20 -6.06 4.89
C HIS A 12 0.37 -5.13 5.97
N SER A 13 1.42 -5.56 6.68
CA SER A 13 2.08 -4.72 7.68
C SER A 13 2.63 -3.41 7.10
N LYS A 14 3.15 -3.42 5.87
CA LYS A 14 3.58 -2.18 5.20
C LYS A 14 2.40 -1.26 4.88
N LEU A 15 1.26 -1.81 4.44
CA LEU A 15 0.05 -1.03 4.19
C LEU A 15 -0.51 -0.39 5.46
N ASP A 16 -0.41 -1.10 6.60
CA ASP A 16 -0.80 -0.57 7.90
C ASP A 16 0.10 0.60 8.34
N ILE A 17 1.42 0.46 8.14
CA ILE A 17 2.39 1.54 8.40
C ILE A 17 2.08 2.76 7.54
N TRP A 18 1.89 2.58 6.23
CA TRP A 18 1.54 3.68 5.33
C TRP A 18 0.23 4.34 5.72
N ASN A 19 -0.76 3.58 6.20
CA ASN A 19 -1.99 4.17 6.71
C ASN A 19 -1.71 5.12 7.88
N ALA A 20 -0.95 4.67 8.87
CA ALA A 20 -0.59 5.50 10.02
C ALA A 20 0.22 6.75 9.63
N GLU A 21 1.10 6.63 8.63
CA GLU A 21 1.84 7.78 8.10
C GLU A 21 0.93 8.78 7.37
N ILE A 22 -0.03 8.29 6.57
CA ILE A 22 -1.03 9.12 5.89
C ILE A 22 -1.91 9.82 6.92
N ASP A 23 -2.38 9.12 7.96
CA ASP A 23 -3.19 9.70 9.03
C ASP A 23 -2.42 10.82 9.75
N LYS A 24 -1.13 10.62 10.01
CA LYS A 24 -0.25 11.63 10.60
C LYS A 24 -0.04 12.83 9.68
N LEU A 25 0.09 12.63 8.38
CA LEU A 25 0.18 13.71 7.39
C LEU A 25 -1.13 14.49 7.32
N SER A 26 -2.27 13.81 7.38
CA SER A 26 -3.61 14.42 7.41
C SER A 26 -3.80 15.31 8.64
N ALA A 27 -3.47 14.80 9.83
CA ALA A 27 -3.53 15.60 11.05
C ALA A 27 -2.61 16.85 11.00
N ARG A 28 -1.44 16.75 10.35
CA ARG A 28 -0.56 17.91 10.12
C ARG A 28 -1.13 18.89 9.10
N ALA A 29 -1.79 18.40 8.05
CA ALA A 29 -2.44 19.22 7.04
C ALA A 29 -3.56 20.09 7.66
N ASP A 30 -4.23 19.59 8.69
CA ASP A 30 -5.25 20.35 9.42
C ASP A 30 -4.66 21.46 10.30
N GLN A 31 -3.37 21.39 10.63
CA GLN A 31 -2.66 22.39 11.45
C GLN A 31 -1.97 23.50 10.64
N VAL A 32 -1.86 23.37 9.32
CA VAL A 32 -1.24 24.39 8.45
C VAL A 32 -2.26 25.40 7.92
N SER A 33 -1.77 26.48 7.30
CA SER A 33 -2.60 27.50 6.64
C SER A 33 -3.47 26.91 5.52
N ALA A 34 -4.56 27.61 5.18
CA ALA A 34 -5.53 27.15 4.18
C ALA A 34 -4.89 26.87 2.81
N ASP A 35 -3.97 27.73 2.35
CA ASP A 35 -3.25 27.52 1.08
C ASP A 35 -2.39 26.24 1.09
N THR A 36 -1.66 26.01 2.18
CA THR A 36 -0.82 24.82 2.34
C THR A 36 -1.66 23.55 2.53
N ARG A 37 -2.83 23.67 3.15
CA ARG A 37 -3.74 22.54 3.40
C ARG A 37 -4.20 21.89 2.11
N ALA A 38 -4.51 22.67 1.07
CA ALA A 38 -4.97 22.14 -0.21
C ALA A 38 -3.91 21.28 -0.90
N GLU A 39 -2.65 21.71 -0.91
CA GLU A 39 -1.55 20.90 -1.47
C GLU A 39 -1.30 19.63 -0.66
N TYR A 40 -1.35 19.72 0.67
CA TYR A 40 -1.22 18.55 1.53
C TYR A 40 -2.35 17.54 1.28
N HIS A 41 -3.60 17.99 1.21
CA HIS A 41 -4.74 17.12 0.91
C HIS A 41 -4.57 16.42 -0.43
N LYS A 42 -4.12 17.12 -1.47
CA LYS A 42 -3.85 16.50 -2.77
C LYS A 42 -2.81 15.37 -2.67
N HIS A 43 -1.71 15.59 -1.96
CA HIS A 43 -0.70 14.55 -1.76
C HIS A 43 -1.22 13.38 -0.91
N ILE A 44 -2.04 13.66 0.11
CA ILE A 44 -2.69 12.64 0.94
C ILE A 44 -3.64 11.79 0.08
N ASP A 45 -4.44 12.39 -0.78
CA ASP A 45 -5.33 11.68 -1.71
C ASP A 45 -4.55 10.76 -2.67
N GLU A 46 -3.44 11.25 -3.21
CA GLU A 46 -2.55 10.44 -4.05
C GLU A 46 -1.96 9.24 -3.28
N LEU A 47 -1.59 9.43 -2.02
CA LEU A 47 -1.09 8.35 -1.16
C LEU A 47 -2.20 7.34 -0.82
N HIS A 48 -3.41 7.80 -0.54
CA HIS A 48 -4.58 6.92 -0.34
C HIS A 48 -4.87 6.09 -1.60
N ALA A 49 -4.83 6.69 -2.79
CA ALA A 49 -5.03 5.97 -4.04
C ALA A 49 -3.95 4.90 -4.27
N LYS A 50 -2.68 5.22 -4.01
CA LYS A 50 -1.56 4.25 -4.10
C LYS A 50 -1.71 3.11 -3.11
N LYS A 51 -2.09 3.41 -1.86
CA LYS A 51 -2.37 2.39 -0.83
C LYS A 51 -3.51 1.48 -1.27
N ALA A 52 -4.63 2.04 -1.73
CA ALA A 52 -5.79 1.28 -2.19
C ALA A 52 -5.44 0.35 -3.36
N ALA A 53 -4.66 0.84 -4.33
CA ALA A 53 -4.19 0.03 -5.45
C ALA A 53 -3.28 -1.12 -5.00
N ALA A 54 -2.37 -0.87 -4.05
CA ALA A 54 -1.51 -1.89 -3.48
C ALA A 54 -2.30 -2.93 -2.67
N GLN A 55 -3.29 -2.50 -1.90
CA GLN A 55 -4.18 -3.40 -1.14
C GLN A 55 -5.01 -4.29 -2.08
N LYS A 56 -5.53 -3.74 -3.19
CA LYS A 56 -6.25 -4.51 -4.20
C LYS A 56 -5.35 -5.58 -4.84
N ARG A 57 -4.14 -5.20 -5.25
CA ARG A 57 -3.15 -6.15 -5.79
C ARG A 57 -2.80 -7.25 -4.78
N LEU A 58 -2.70 -6.90 -3.50
CA LEU A 58 -2.41 -7.86 -2.44
C LEU A 58 -3.57 -8.86 -2.23
N GLU A 59 -4.81 -8.39 -2.33
CA GLU A 59 -6.00 -9.24 -2.25
C GLU A 59 -6.09 -10.19 -3.45
N GLU A 60 -5.87 -9.67 -4.66
CA GLU A 60 -5.78 -10.48 -5.89
C GLU A 60 -4.69 -11.55 -5.75
N LEU A 61 -3.52 -11.16 -5.24
CA LEU A 61 -2.43 -12.07 -4.95
C LEU A 61 -2.82 -13.13 -3.93
N ARG A 62 -3.56 -12.78 -2.87
CA ARG A 62 -4.03 -13.76 -1.88
C ARG A 62 -4.95 -14.80 -2.51
N GLN A 63 -5.75 -14.40 -3.51
CA GLN A 63 -6.70 -15.26 -4.22
C GLN A 63 -6.06 -16.13 -5.31
N THR A 64 -4.84 -15.85 -5.77
CA THR A 64 -4.15 -16.70 -6.76
C THR A 64 -3.82 -18.10 -6.19
N GLY A 65 -3.78 -19.13 -7.03
CA GLY A 65 -3.23 -20.42 -6.61
C GLY A 65 -1.71 -20.36 -6.36
N GLU A 66 -1.14 -21.35 -5.67
CA GLU A 66 0.31 -21.42 -5.42
C GLU A 66 1.15 -21.43 -6.70
N GLY A 67 0.67 -22.10 -7.78
CA GLY A 67 1.37 -22.09 -9.08
C GLY A 67 1.48 -20.69 -9.70
N ALA A 68 0.39 -19.92 -9.69
CA ALA A 68 0.40 -18.56 -10.21
C ALA A 68 1.22 -17.58 -9.34
N TRP A 69 1.40 -17.89 -8.05
CA TRP A 69 2.28 -17.13 -7.16
C TRP A 69 3.76 -17.33 -7.51
N GLU A 70 4.19 -18.56 -7.79
CA GLU A 70 5.57 -18.84 -8.21
C GLU A 70 5.90 -18.20 -9.57
N ASP A 71 4.97 -18.22 -10.52
CA ASP A 71 5.14 -17.52 -11.81
C ASP A 71 5.27 -16.00 -11.65
N LEU A 72 4.46 -15.40 -10.77
CA LEU A 72 4.52 -13.97 -10.43
C LEU A 72 5.84 -13.60 -9.76
N LYS A 73 6.32 -14.47 -8.84
CA LYS A 73 7.58 -14.26 -8.14
C LYS A 73 8.75 -14.33 -9.12
N ALA A 74 8.78 -15.33 -10.01
CA ALA A 74 9.80 -15.44 -11.05
C ALA A 74 9.83 -14.22 -11.98
N GLY A 75 8.65 -13.69 -12.35
CA GLY A 75 8.55 -12.47 -13.17
C GLY A 75 9.04 -11.21 -12.45
N MET A 76 8.91 -11.12 -11.13
CA MET A 76 9.44 -10.01 -10.33
C MET A 76 10.93 -10.12 -10.02
N GLU A 77 11.50 -11.33 -9.95
CA GLU A 77 12.95 -11.53 -9.74
C GLU A 77 13.77 -11.41 -11.03
N MET A 78 13.14 -11.54 -12.20
CA MET A 78 13.82 -11.40 -13.51
C MET A 78 13.82 -9.98 -14.10
N ALA A 79 13.34 -8.97 -13.36
CA ALA A 79 13.34 -7.56 -13.77
C ALA A 79 14.20 -6.70 -12.83
#